data_AF-A0A2U1BFD5-F1
#
_entry.id   AF-A0A2U1BFD5-F1
#
_cell.length_a   1.000
_cell.length_b   1.000
_cell.length_c   1.000
_cell.angle_alpha   90.00
_cell.angle_beta   90.00
_cell.angle_gamma   90.00
#
_symmetry.space_group_name_H-M   'P 1'
#
loop_
_entity.id
_entity.type
_entity.pdbx_description
1 polymer ?
#
loop_
_entity_poly.entity_id
_entity_poly.type
_entity_poly.pdbx_seq_one_letter_code
_entity_poly.pdbx_strand_id
1 'polypeptide(L)'
;MKLEELAFPLTAEAFIAFQEEGTGGKLGANAREALAAWVPGCNLSFEEGRAGNQEGLRESLEWLDNRISASEDDPVLWRFYKSARWWTVYAWERGRREREGVSV
;
A
#
# COMPACT_ATOMS: atom_id res chain seq x y z
N MET A 1 2.02 5.39 -15.78
CA MET A 1 3.00 4.97 -14.77
C MET A 1 2.76 3.51 -14.43
N LYS A 2 3.79 2.69 -14.59
CA LYS A 2 3.76 1.28 -14.17
C LYS A 2 4.03 1.17 -12.68
N LEU A 3 3.59 0.07 -12.08
CA LEU A 3 3.72 -0.18 -10.65
C LEU A 3 5.17 -0.12 -10.17
N GLU A 4 6.11 -0.63 -10.98
CA GLU A 4 7.54 -0.64 -10.71
C GLU A 4 8.20 0.75 -10.74
N GLU A 5 7.57 1.72 -11.41
CA GLU A 5 8.04 3.10 -11.57
C GLU A 5 7.68 3.99 -10.36
N LEU A 6 6.81 3.51 -9.45
CA LEU A 6 6.53 4.21 -8.19
C LEU A 6 7.76 4.19 -7.29
N ALA A 7 8.30 5.37 -7.02
CA ALA A 7 9.41 5.57 -6.09
C ALA A 7 8.91 5.58 -4.65
N PHE A 8 9.65 4.88 -3.78
CA PHE A 8 9.49 4.98 -2.33
C PHE A 8 10.54 5.95 -1.75
N PRO A 9 10.22 6.68 -0.67
CA PRO A 9 8.91 6.75 -0.03
C PRO A 9 7.87 7.40 -0.97
N LEU A 10 6.66 6.86 -0.97
CA LEU A 10 5.53 7.36 -1.74
C LEU A 10 5.14 8.75 -1.26
N THR A 11 4.83 9.64 -2.20
CA THR A 11 4.08 10.86 -1.93
C THR A 11 2.59 10.61 -2.18
N ALA A 12 1.72 11.35 -1.49
CA ALA A 12 0.28 11.28 -1.72
C ALA A 12 -0.06 11.64 -3.18
N GLU A 13 0.62 12.65 -3.73
CA GLU A 13 0.41 13.10 -5.10
C GLU A 13 0.76 12.02 -6.12
N ALA A 14 1.93 11.38 -5.99
CA ALA A 14 2.37 10.33 -6.90
C ALA A 14 1.48 9.09 -6.79
N PHE A 15 1.12 8.69 -5.57
CA PHE A 15 0.25 7.54 -5.34
C PHE A 15 -1.17 7.79 -5.88
N ILE A 16 -1.75 8.98 -5.65
CA ILE A 16 -3.06 9.32 -6.21
C ILE A 16 -3.01 9.36 -7.73
N ALA A 17 -1.97 9.97 -8.33
CA ALA A 17 -1.82 10.01 -9.78
C ALA A 17 -1.75 8.60 -10.39
N PHE A 18 -1.03 7.67 -9.73
CA PHE A 18 -1.02 6.26 -10.11
C PHE A 18 -2.42 5.64 -10.14
N GLN A 19 -3.18 5.85 -9.07
CA GLN A 19 -4.53 5.29 -8.92
C GLN A 19 -5.51 5.90 -9.92
N GLU A 20 -5.44 7.22 -10.17
CA GLU A 20 -6.26 7.92 -11.16
C GLU A 20 -5.97 7.43 -12.58
N GLU A 21 -4.69 7.21 -12.92
CA GLU A 21 -4.31 6.65 -14.21
C GLU A 21 -4.82 5.21 -14.38
N GLY A 22 -4.65 4.37 -13.35
CA GLY A 22 -5.12 2.97 -13.36
C GLY A 22 -6.64 2.82 -13.39
N THR A 23 -7.39 3.80 -12.88
CA THR A 23 -8.87 3.80 -12.88
C THR A 23 -9.47 4.52 -14.08
N GLY A 24 -8.64 5.13 -14.94
CA GLY A 24 -9.08 5.80 -16.17
C GLY A 24 -9.78 7.14 -15.93
N GLY A 25 -9.56 7.79 -14.78
CA GLY A 25 -10.21 9.05 -14.46
C GLY A 25 -9.80 9.65 -13.12
N LYS A 26 -10.19 10.92 -12.91
CA LYS A 26 -9.95 11.60 -11.64
C LYS A 26 -10.82 11.03 -10.54
N LEU A 27 -10.21 10.82 -9.37
CA LEU A 27 -10.90 10.38 -8.18
C LEU A 27 -11.60 11.58 -7.51
N GLY A 28 -12.74 11.32 -6.87
CA GLY A 28 -13.42 12.33 -6.05
C GLY A 28 -12.60 12.71 -4.81
N ALA A 29 -12.89 13.87 -4.21
CA ALA A 29 -12.13 14.41 -3.08
C ALA A 29 -11.96 13.40 -1.93
N ASN A 30 -13.06 12.76 -1.50
CA ASN A 30 -13.04 11.79 -0.40
C ASN A 30 -12.16 10.57 -0.70
N ALA A 31 -12.15 10.10 -1.96
CA ALA A 31 -11.31 8.97 -2.37
C ALA A 31 -9.83 9.37 -2.37
N ARG A 32 -9.51 10.58 -2.83
CA ARG A 32 -8.15 11.13 -2.80
C ARG A 32 -7.64 11.31 -1.37
N GLU A 33 -8.49 11.80 -0.47
CA GLU A 33 -8.16 11.93 0.96
C GLU A 33 -7.90 10.57 1.60
N ALA A 34 -8.77 9.58 1.33
CA ALA A 34 -8.58 8.21 1.82
C ALA A 34 -7.27 7.59 1.33
N LEU A 35 -6.92 7.78 0.05
CA LEU A 35 -5.64 7.31 -0.50
C LEU A 35 -4.44 8.01 0.14
N ALA A 36 -4.51 9.33 0.32
CA ALA A 36 -3.45 10.10 0.98
C ALA A 36 -3.22 9.63 2.42
N ALA A 37 -4.30 9.32 3.16
CA ALA A 37 -4.24 8.80 4.52
C ALA A 37 -3.59 7.40 4.60
N TRP A 38 -3.59 6.62 3.51
CA TRP A 38 -3.00 5.29 3.47
C TRP A 38 -1.51 5.27 3.13
N VAL A 39 -1.00 6.33 2.48
CA VAL A 39 0.42 6.44 2.08
C VAL A 39 1.41 6.25 3.24
N PRO A 40 1.19 6.82 4.44
CA PRO A 40 2.08 6.57 5.59
C PRO A 40 2.20 5.09 5.95
N GLY A 41 1.11 4.32 5.85
CA GLY A 41 1.14 2.87 6.08
C GLY A 41 1.99 2.13 5.06
N CYS A 42 1.86 2.46 3.78
CA CYS A 42 2.70 1.89 2.73
C CYS A 42 4.19 2.23 2.95
N ASN A 43 4.50 3.47 3.32
CA ASN A 43 5.89 3.89 3.57
C ASN A 43 6.48 3.23 4.81
N LEU A 44 5.69 3.01 5.86
CA LEU A 44 6.12 2.23 7.02
C LEU A 44 6.48 0.80 6.62
N SER A 45 5.62 0.12 5.88
CA SER A 45 5.89 -1.25 5.41
C SER A 45 7.14 -1.32 4.52
N PHE A 46 7.39 -0.31 3.70
CA PHE A 46 8.63 -0.20 2.92
C PHE A 46 9.87 -0.11 3.81
N GLU A 47 9.86 0.75 4.83
CA GLU A 47 10.98 0.87 5.77
C GLU A 47 11.18 -0.40 6.61
N GLU A 48 10.10 -1.09 7.00
CA GLU A 48 10.17 -2.41 7.63
C GLU A 48 10.85 -3.44 6.72
N GLY A 49 10.52 -3.40 5.42
CA GLY A 49 11.18 -4.20 4.39
C GLY A 49 12.68 -3.93 4.30
N ARG A 50 13.07 -2.64 4.29
CA ARG A 50 14.48 -2.21 4.30
C ARG A 50 15.20 -2.65 5.57
N ALA A 51 14.53 -2.66 6.71
CA ALA A 51 15.06 -3.16 7.98
C ALA A 51 15.09 -4.70 8.04
N GLY A 52 14.41 -5.41 7.12
CA GLY A 52 14.21 -6.86 7.21
C GLY A 52 13.30 -7.27 8.38
N ASN A 53 12.46 -6.36 8.86
CA ASN A 53 11.56 -6.60 9.98
C ASN A 53 10.36 -7.44 9.53
N GLN A 54 10.47 -8.76 9.65
CA GLN A 54 9.40 -9.69 9.34
C GLN A 54 8.24 -9.60 10.35
N GLU A 55 8.53 -9.22 11.59
CA GLU A 55 7.52 -9.11 12.64
C GLU A 55 6.58 -7.93 12.39
N GLY A 56 7.11 -6.77 12.00
CA GLY A 56 6.29 -5.61 11.63
C GLY A 56 5.36 -5.90 10.44
N LEU A 57 5.85 -6.66 9.44
CA LEU A 57 5.01 -7.14 8.35
C LEU A 57 3.90 -8.07 8.88
N ARG A 58 4.24 -9.04 9.75
CA ARG A 58 3.27 -9.98 10.32
C ARG A 58 2.17 -9.24 11.08
N GLU A 59 2.53 -8.31 11.95
CA GLU A 59 1.58 -7.50 12.71
C GLU A 59 0.66 -6.67 11.81
N SER A 60 1.22 -6.04 10.77
CA SER A 60 0.46 -5.27 9.78
C SER A 60 -0.54 -6.15 9.02
N LEU A 61 -0.13 -7.36 8.63
CA LEU A 61 -0.99 -8.31 7.93
C LEU A 61 -2.09 -8.88 8.84
N GLU A 62 -1.77 -9.20 10.10
CA GLU A 62 -2.77 -9.65 11.07
C GLU A 62 -3.83 -8.58 11.32
N TRP A 63 -3.43 -7.31 11.44
CA TRP A 63 -4.38 -6.20 11.56
C TRP A 63 -5.28 -6.08 10.32
N LEU A 64 -4.71 -6.18 9.11
CA LEU A 64 -5.46 -6.11 7.86
C LEU A 64 -6.39 -7.32 7.68
N ASP A 65 -5.95 -8.52 8.01
CA ASP A 65 -6.74 -9.75 7.91
C ASP A 65 -7.94 -9.73 8.86
N ASN A 66 -7.76 -9.17 10.06
CA ASN A 66 -8.87 -8.92 10.99
C ASN A 66 -9.88 -7.91 10.41
N ARG A 67 -9.42 -6.85 9.73
CA ARG A 67 -10.30 -5.86 9.08
C ARG A 67 -11.04 -6.42 7.87
N ILE A 68 -10.39 -7.25 7.07
CA ILE A 68 -11.00 -7.95 5.93
C ILE A 68 -12.13 -8.85 6.43
N SER A 69 -11.86 -9.66 7.46
CA SER A 69 -12.85 -10.56 8.05
C SER A 69 -14.02 -9.80 8.67
N ALA A 70 -13.76 -8.66 9.31
CA ALA A 70 -14.79 -7.82 9.91
C ALA A 70 -15.62 -7.00 8.89
N SER A 71 -15.24 -7.01 7.61
CA SER A 71 -15.90 -6.22 6.56
C SER A 71 -16.53 -7.09 5.47
N GLU A 72 -16.71 -8.39 5.69
CA GLU A 72 -17.29 -9.31 4.69
C GLU A 72 -18.66 -8.86 4.15
N ASP A 73 -19.48 -8.24 4.99
CA ASP A 73 -20.80 -7.72 4.60
C ASP A 73 -20.77 -6.32 3.94
N ASP A 74 -19.61 -5.66 3.92
CA ASP A 74 -19.39 -4.38 3.23
C ASP A 74 -18.42 -4.56 2.07
N PRO A 75 -18.92 -4.76 0.84
CA PRO A 75 -18.07 -5.00 -0.32
C PRO A 75 -17.07 -3.87 -0.62
N VAL A 76 -17.35 -2.63 -0.20
CA VAL A 76 -16.46 -1.49 -0.43
C VAL A 76 -15.29 -1.56 0.53
N LEU A 77 -15.56 -1.71 1.84
CA LEU A 77 -14.51 -1.83 2.85
C LEU A 77 -13.70 -3.12 2.67
N TRP A 78 -14.33 -4.23 2.32
CA TRP A 78 -13.64 -5.49 2.03
C TRP A 78 -12.64 -5.33 0.88
N ARG A 79 -13.05 -4.71 -0.23
CA ARG A 79 -12.15 -4.45 -1.37
C ARG A 79 -11.03 -3.50 -0.98
N PHE A 80 -11.33 -2.46 -0.20
CA PHE A 80 -10.34 -1.52 0.29
C PHE A 80 -9.27 -2.23 1.13
N TYR A 81 -9.65 -3.02 2.13
CA TYR A 81 -8.69 -3.69 3.00
C TYR A 81 -7.88 -4.76 2.27
N LYS A 82 -8.47 -5.46 1.29
CA LYS A 82 -7.70 -6.38 0.43
C LYS A 82 -6.64 -5.65 -0.40
N SER A 83 -7.00 -4.50 -0.98
CA SER A 83 -6.04 -3.67 -1.71
C SER A 83 -4.94 -3.13 -0.79
N ALA A 84 -5.32 -2.67 0.40
CA ALA A 84 -4.38 -2.21 1.42
C ALA A 84 -3.38 -3.32 1.81
N ARG A 85 -3.86 -4.53 2.07
CA ARG A 85 -3.03 -5.72 2.34
C ARG A 85 -2.04 -6.02 1.23
N TRP A 86 -2.48 -5.94 -0.02
CA TRP A 86 -1.60 -6.14 -1.16
C TRP A 86 -0.50 -5.07 -1.22
N TRP A 87 -0.84 -3.79 -1.00
CA TRP A 87 0.12 -2.70 -0.97
C TRP A 87 1.14 -2.82 0.17
N THR A 88 0.72 -3.26 1.36
CA THR A 88 1.61 -3.54 2.49
C THR A 88 2.67 -4.58 2.11
N VAL A 89 2.27 -5.70 1.50
CA VAL A 89 3.22 -6.74 1.04
C VAL A 89 4.14 -6.19 -0.04
N TYR A 90 3.58 -5.51 -1.05
CA TYR A 90 4.36 -4.96 -2.16
C TYR A 90 5.41 -3.96 -1.67
N ALA A 91 5.02 -3.03 -0.80
CA ALA A 91 5.92 -2.03 -0.22
C ALA A 91 7.04 -2.69 0.59
N TRP A 92 6.71 -3.67 1.44
CA TRP A 92 7.72 -4.40 2.21
C TRP A 92 8.69 -5.16 1.31
N GLU A 93 8.20 -5.85 0.27
CA GLU A 93 9.07 -6.52 -0.69
C GLU A 93 9.97 -5.55 -1.45
N ARG A 94 9.46 -4.38 -1.84
CA ARG A 94 10.25 -3.32 -2.46
C ARG A 94 11.38 -2.86 -1.53
N GLY A 95 11.09 -2.63 -0.26
CA GLY A 95 12.10 -2.26 0.73
C GLY A 95 13.15 -3.35 0.93
N ARG A 96 12.72 -4.61 0.99
CA ARG A 96 13.63 -5.77 1.10
C ARG A 96 14.56 -5.87 -0.12
N ARG A 97 14.03 -5.72 -1.34
CA ARG A 97 14.83 -5.77 -2.58
C ARG A 97 15.86 -4.63 -2.63
N GLU A 98 15.48 -3.44 -2.21
CA GLU A 98 16.41 -2.30 -2.11
C GLU A 98 17.57 -2.61 -1.15
N ARG A 99 17.28 -3.16 0.04
CA ARG A 99 18.31 -3.63 0.98
C ARG A 99 19.24 -4.66 0.34
N GLU A 100 18.70 -5.59 -0.44
CA GLU A 100 19.46 -6.67 -1.09
C GLU A 100 20.26 -6.18 -2.32
N GLY A 101 20.15 -4.90 -2.69
CA GLY A 101 20.79 -4.35 -3.89
C GLY A 101 20.20 -4.89 -5.19
N VAL A 102 18.99 -5.46 -5.14
CA VAL A 102 18.26 -5.94 -6.31
C VAL A 102 17.49 -4.76 -6.87
N SER A 103 18.03 -4.15 -7.93
CA SER A 103 17.35 -3.11 -8.69
C SER A 103 16.03 -3.63 -9.25
N VAL A 104 15.00 -2.79 -9.19
CA VAL A 104 13.67 -3.06 -9.76
C VAL A 104 13.55 -2.46 -11.16
#